data_AF-A0A8T6BS82-F1
#
_entry.id   AF-A0A8T6BS82-F1
#
_cell.length_a   1.000
_cell.length_b   1.000
_cell.length_c   1.000
_cell.angle_alpha   90.00
_cell.angle_beta   90.00
_cell.angle_gamma   90.00
#
_symmetry.space_group_name_H-M   'P 1'
#
loop_
_entity.id
_entity.type
_entity.pdbx_description
1 polymer ?
#
loop_
_entity_poly.entity_id
_entity_poly.type
_entity_poly.pdbx_seq_one_letter_code
_entity_poly.pdbx_strand_id
1 'polypeptide(L)'
;ICDLIYPEELKMADHFEYEEDFETDDFDIKKNESEIYDENDDQMINSFEDLPVKIEFVLGKKIMNLYEIDELCAKRIISLLSESEKNIEIRVNGALTGYG
;
A
#
# COMPACT_ATOMS: atom_id res chain seq x y z
N ILE A 1 11.22 -37.54 -20.39
CA ILE A 1 10.25 -36.50 -20.80
C ILE A 1 8.90 -37.09 -20.44
N CYS A 2 8.24 -36.56 -19.42
CA CYS A 2 6.92 -37.01 -19.01
C CYS A 2 5.92 -35.95 -19.46
N ASP A 3 4.97 -36.40 -20.27
CA ASP A 3 3.96 -35.57 -20.92
C ASP A 3 2.92 -35.08 -19.91
N LEU A 4 2.65 -33.78 -19.94
CA LEU A 4 1.60 -33.13 -19.15
C LEU A 4 0.25 -33.38 -19.83
N ILE A 5 -0.58 -34.24 -19.24
CA ILE A 5 -1.97 -34.43 -19.65
C ILE A 5 -2.82 -33.44 -18.84
N TYR A 6 -3.33 -32.39 -19.50
CA TYR A 6 -4.34 -31.50 -18.94
C TYR A 6 -5.74 -32.13 -19.10
N PRO A 7 -6.53 -32.33 -18.03
CA PRO A 7 -7.93 -32.69 -18.19
C PRO A 7 -8.75 -31.47 -18.60
N GLU A 8 -9.60 -31.66 -19.62
CA GLU A 8 -10.58 -30.70 -20.12
C GLU A 8 -11.61 -30.31 -19.04
N GLU A 9 -11.88 -29.00 -18.95
CA GLU A 9 -13.11 -28.33 -18.50
C GLU A 9 -13.91 -28.95 -17.32
N LEU A 10 -13.62 -28.51 -16.09
CA LEU A 10 -14.58 -28.63 -14.98
C LEU A 10 -15.72 -27.60 -15.18
N LYS A 11 -16.82 -28.03 -15.79
CA LYS A 11 -18.09 -27.30 -15.79
C LYS A 11 -18.80 -27.54 -14.46
N MET A 12 -18.69 -26.59 -13.53
CA MET A 12 -19.56 -26.56 -12.36
C MET A 12 -20.84 -25.82 -12.74
N ALA A 13 -21.87 -26.57 -13.15
CA ALA A 13 -23.24 -26.07 -13.16
C ALA A 13 -23.74 -26.15 -11.72
N ASP A 14 -23.80 -25.02 -11.01
CA ASP A 14 -24.45 -24.94 -9.71
C ASP A 14 -25.80 -24.23 -9.89
N HIS A 15 -26.86 -25.02 -9.79
CA HIS A 15 -28.24 -24.60 -9.90
C HIS A 15 -28.66 -24.07 -8.53
N PHE A 16 -28.48 -22.77 -8.29
CA PHE A 16 -28.96 -22.13 -7.06
C PHE A 16 -30.49 -21.94 -7.15
N GLU A 17 -31.24 -22.81 -6.49
CA GLU A 17 -32.62 -22.52 -6.08
C GLU A 17 -32.56 -21.49 -4.94
N TYR A 18 -33.14 -20.31 -5.15
CA TYR A 18 -33.33 -19.31 -4.11
C TYR A 18 -34.72 -19.49 -3.51
N GLU A 19 -34.81 -20.01 -2.29
CA GLU A 19 -35.96 -19.80 -1.42
C GLU A 19 -35.50 -19.91 0.04
N GLU A 20 -35.41 -18.76 0.73
CA GLU A 20 -35.91 -18.53 2.09
C GLU A 20 -35.45 -17.13 2.54
N ASP A 21 -36.37 -16.20 2.34
CA ASP A 21 -36.59 -14.91 3.00
C ASP A 21 -35.77 -14.68 4.28
N PHE A 22 -34.61 -14.04 4.15
CA PHE A 22 -34.02 -13.33 5.29
C PHE A 22 -34.80 -12.03 5.46
N GLU A 23 -35.61 -11.95 6.51
CA GLU A 23 -36.17 -10.70 7.01
C GLU A 23 -35.04 -9.66 7.08
N THR A 24 -35.08 -8.67 6.19
CA THR A 24 -34.25 -7.48 6.33
C THR A 24 -34.81 -6.73 7.51
N ASP A 25 -34.26 -7.01 8.69
CA ASP A 25 -34.35 -6.12 9.84
C ASP A 25 -33.93 -4.75 9.32
N ASP A 26 -34.89 -3.84 9.27
CA ASP A 26 -34.76 -2.46 8.83
C ASP A 26 -33.84 -1.75 9.81
N PHE A 27 -32.53 -2.01 9.70
CA PHE A 27 -31.53 -1.14 10.26
C PHE A 27 -31.65 0.15 9.47
N ASP A 28 -32.35 1.12 10.05
CA ASP A 28 -32.32 2.53 9.70
C ASP A 28 -30.86 3.01 9.72
N ILE A 29 -30.10 2.65 8.68
CA ILE A 29 -28.86 3.32 8.31
C ILE A 29 -29.36 4.66 7.82
N LYS A 30 -29.50 5.60 8.75
CA LYS A 30 -29.53 7.01 8.41
C LYS A 30 -28.31 7.23 7.52
N LYS A 31 -28.53 7.35 6.22
CA LYS A 31 -27.55 7.76 5.24
C LYS A 31 -27.12 9.15 5.69
N ASN A 32 -26.11 9.18 6.53
CA ASN A 32 -25.33 10.35 6.81
C ASN A 32 -24.64 10.69 5.50
N GLU A 33 -25.33 11.49 4.68
CA GLU A 33 -24.72 12.28 3.60
C GLU A 33 -23.82 13.37 4.21
N SER A 34 -22.97 13.00 5.18
CA SER A 34 -21.78 13.77 5.45
C SER A 34 -20.88 13.56 4.24
N GLU A 35 -21.08 14.39 3.23
CA GLU A 35 -20.00 14.77 2.32
C GLU A 35 -18.78 15.02 3.22
N ILE A 36 -17.81 14.12 3.18
CA ILE A 36 -16.53 14.35 3.83
C ILE A 36 -15.88 15.42 2.96
N TYR A 37 -16.14 16.68 3.28
CA TYR A 37 -15.35 17.80 2.78
C TYR A 37 -13.94 17.56 3.35
N ASP A 38 -13.03 17.06 2.51
CA ASP A 38 -11.62 17.16 2.82
C ASP A 38 -11.27 18.64 2.73
N GLU A 39 -10.97 19.28 3.86
CA GLU A 39 -10.55 20.69 3.89
C GLU A 39 -9.28 20.94 3.05
N ASN A 40 -8.63 19.89 2.53
CA ASN A 40 -7.51 19.95 1.60
C ASN A 40 -7.88 19.89 0.11
N ASP A 41 -9.15 19.64 -0.27
CA ASP A 41 -9.57 19.54 -1.68
C ASP A 41 -9.49 20.88 -2.44
N ASP A 42 -9.33 22.00 -1.72
CA ASP A 42 -9.34 23.35 -2.29
C ASP A 42 -7.98 23.83 -2.83
N GLN A 43 -6.93 23.00 -2.80
CA GLN A 43 -5.69 23.34 -3.51
C GLN A 43 -5.87 23.08 -5.02
N MET A 44 -6.47 24.06 -5.71
CA MET A 44 -6.51 24.07 -7.17
C MET A 44 -5.09 24.06 -7.73
N ILE A 45 -4.66 22.89 -8.22
CA ILE A 45 -3.42 22.72 -8.97
C ILE A 45 -3.68 23.27 -10.38
N ASN A 46 -3.12 24.44 -10.67
CA ASN A 46 -3.37 25.15 -11.93
C ASN A 46 -2.38 24.78 -13.05
N SER A 47 -1.29 24.08 -12.72
CA SER A 47 -0.25 23.64 -13.65
C SER A 47 0.39 22.32 -13.18
N PHE A 48 0.94 21.55 -14.13
CA PHE A 48 1.74 20.37 -13.81
C PHE A 48 3.00 20.71 -12.98
N GLU A 49 3.52 21.93 -13.15
CA GLU A 49 4.66 22.44 -12.38
C GLU A 49 4.33 22.68 -10.90
N ASP A 50 3.04 22.88 -10.59
CA ASP A 50 2.55 23.11 -9.24
C ASP A 50 2.24 21.79 -8.50
N LEU A 51 2.39 20.64 -9.17
CA LEU A 51 2.08 19.34 -8.59
C LEU A 51 3.10 19.02 -7.48
N PRO A 52 2.67 18.94 -6.21
CA PRO A 52 3.58 18.60 -5.13
C PRO A 52 4.08 17.16 -5.30
N VAL A 53 5.38 16.97 -5.12
CA VAL A 53 6.01 15.65 -5.13
C VAL A 53 6.73 15.39 -3.81
N LYS A 54 6.67 14.15 -3.35
CA LYS A 54 7.41 13.70 -2.19
C LYS A 54 8.85 13.38 -2.59
N ILE A 55 9.80 14.09 -2.01
CA ILE A 55 11.23 13.80 -2.16
C ILE A 55 11.74 13.12 -0.89
N GLU A 56 12.44 12.00 -1.04
CA GLU A 56 13.04 11.24 0.06
C GLU A 56 14.54 11.05 -0.15
N PHE A 57 15.32 11.25 0.92
CA PHE A 57 16.76 11.02 0.96
C PHE A 57 17.03 9.79 1.83
N VAL A 58 17.46 8.70 1.22
CA VAL A 58 17.67 7.42 1.93
C VAL A 58 19.15 7.19 2.14
N LEU A 59 19.58 7.31 3.40
CA LEU A 59 20.96 7.07 3.81
C LEU A 59 21.33 5.58 3.81
N GLY A 60 20.35 4.68 3.98
CA GLY A 60 20.57 3.25 3.92
C GLY A 60 19.29 2.44 4.09
N LYS A 61 19.33 1.18 3.67
CA LYS A 61 18.24 0.21 3.83
C LYS A 61 18.78 -1.05 4.49
N LYS A 62 18.01 -1.61 5.41
CA LYS A 62 18.37 -2.85 6.10
C LYS A 62 17.13 -3.72 6.29
N ILE A 63 17.24 -4.99 5.91
CA ILE A 63 16.24 -6.01 6.20
C ILE A 63 16.47 -6.48 7.64
N MET A 64 15.41 -6.54 8.45
CA MET A 64 15.45 -6.93 9.85
C MET A 64 14.29 -7.89 10.15
N ASN A 65 14.44 -8.73 11.16
CA ASN A 65 13.35 -9.54 11.69
C ASN A 65 12.56 -8.78 12.80
N LEU A 66 11.42 -9.34 13.22
CA LEU A 66 10.55 -8.71 14.21
C LEU A 66 11.22 -8.49 15.58
N TYR A 67 12.07 -9.41 16.04
CA TYR A 67 12.79 -9.24 17.30
C TYR A 67 13.78 -8.07 17.25
N GLU A 68 14.47 -7.90 16.13
CA GLU A 68 15.38 -6.75 15.93
C GLU A 68 14.63 -5.41 15.92
N ILE A 69 13.39 -5.39 15.44
CA ILE A 69 12.52 -4.22 15.48
C ILE A 69 12.06 -3.91 16.91
N ASP A 70 11.72 -4.94 17.70
CA ASP A 70 11.36 -4.74 19.12
C ASP A 70 12.53 -4.14 19.92
N GLU A 71 13.76 -4.58 19.66
CA GLU A 71 14.95 -3.98 20.26
C GLU A 71 15.21 -2.54 19.81
N LEU A 72 14.84 -2.19 18.56
CA LEU A 72 14.94 -0.81 18.07
C LEU A 72 14.01 0.12 18.87
N CYS A 73 12.79 -0.33 19.18
CA CYS A 73 11.85 0.39 20.03
C CYS A 73 12.44 0.66 21.44
N ALA A 74 13.36 -0.19 21.90
CA ALA A 74 14.11 -0.01 23.14
C ALA A 74 15.32 0.95 23.02
N LYS A 75 15.36 1.81 22.01
CA LYS A 75 16.40 2.83 21.73
C LYS A 75 17.76 2.25 21.33
N ARG A 76 17.79 1.05 20.73
CA ARG A 76 19.02 0.49 20.16
C ARG A 76 19.49 1.32 18.95
N ILE A 77 20.80 1.56 18.85
CA ILE A 77 21.38 2.27 17.71
C ILE A 77 21.56 1.29 16.55
N ILE A 78 21.11 1.69 15.35
CA ILE A 78 21.38 0.95 14.11
C ILE A 78 22.60 1.59 13.44
N SER A 79 23.69 0.84 13.34
CA SER A 79 24.84 1.24 12.54
C SER A 79 24.50 1.19 11.06
N LEU A 80 24.88 2.24 10.35
CA LEU A 80 24.87 2.29 8.89
C LEU A 80 26.23 1.83 8.35
N LEU A 81 26.31 1.51 7.07
CA LEU A 81 27.59 1.19 6.42
C LEU A 81 28.48 2.42 6.42
N SER A 82 29.79 2.21 6.56
CA SER A 82 30.77 3.28 6.38
C SER A 82 30.56 3.94 5.00
N GLU A 83 30.68 5.26 4.95
CA GLU A 83 30.54 6.05 3.73
C GLU A 83 29.11 6.14 3.14
N SER A 84 28.10 5.73 3.89
CA SER A 84 26.69 5.87 3.47
C SER A 84 26.32 7.31 3.12
N GLU A 85 26.95 8.29 3.78
CA GLU A 85 26.79 9.71 3.52
C GLU A 85 27.28 10.18 2.14
N LYS A 86 28.08 9.35 1.45
CA LYS A 86 28.61 9.65 0.10
C LYS A 86 27.74 9.08 -1.02
N ASN A 87 26.68 8.35 -0.68
CA ASN A 87 25.85 7.65 -1.65
C ASN A 87 24.39 7.64 -1.20
N ILE A 88 23.85 8.84 -0.97
CA ILE A 88 22.47 9.02 -0.52
C ILE A 88 21.55 8.77 -1.71
N GLU A 89 20.64 7.80 -1.61
CA GLU A 89 19.62 7.61 -2.65
C GLU A 89 18.61 8.77 -2.60
N ILE A 90 18.38 9.41 -3.74
CA ILE A 90 17.35 10.43 -3.91
C ILE A 90 16.15 9.79 -4.61
N ARG A 91 15.00 9.81 -3.95
CA ARG A 91 13.77 9.19 -4.46
C ARG A 91 12.66 10.21 -4.61
N VAL A 92 11.91 10.12 -5.71
CA VAL A 92 10.72 10.94 -5.98
C VAL A 92 9.50 10.02 -5.97
N ASN A 93 8.55 10.27 -5.08
CA ASN A 93 7.36 9.44 -4.89
C ASN A 93 7.71 7.94 -4.77
N GLY A 94 8.80 7.62 -4.08
CA GLY A 94 9.31 6.26 -3.89
C GLY A 94 10.11 5.69 -5.06
N ALA A 95 10.17 6.32 -6.24
CA ALA A 95 11.02 5.89 -7.36
C ALA A 95 12.45 6.43 -7.21
N LEU A 96 13.46 5.58 -7.46
CA LEU A 96 14.87 6.02 -7.42
C LEU A 96 15.15 6.93 -8.62
N THR A 97 15.63 8.15 -8.35
CA THR A 97 15.92 9.16 -9.38
C THR A 97 17.41 9.49 -9.47
N GLY A 98 18.17 9.30 -8.39
CA GLY A 98 19.61 9.51 -8.43
C GLY A 98 20.32 9.24 -7.11
N TYR A 99 21.58 9.64 -7.06
CA TYR A 99 22.45 9.56 -5.89
C TYR A 99 23.12 10.91 -5.65
N GLY A 100 23.37 11.26 -4.38
CA GLY A 100 24.05 12.48 -3.95
C GLY A 100 25.09 12.23 -2.86
#